data_AF-A0A966UJA9-F1
#
_entry.id   AF-A0A966UJA9-F1
#
_cell.length_a   1.000
_cell.length_b   1.000
_cell.length_c   1.000
_cell.angle_alpha   90.00
_cell.angle_beta   90.00
_cell.angle_gamma   90.00
#
_symmetry.space_group_name_H-M   'P 1'
#
loop_
_entity.id
_entity.type
_entity.pdbx_description
1 polymer ?
#
loop_
_entity_poly.entity_id
_entity_poly.type
_entity_poly.pdbx_seq_one_letter_code
_entity_poly.pdbx_strand_id
1 'polypeptide(L)'
;MAFAAGRTTRLKFGMSVMVLPGRNPVVLAKELATLDRLSGGRLLPAFGLGVADPHEQQAFGVAREERAKRFNEALAVIRACWTQPAVTHHGDFFHYDDLRVLPKPKQTPPDIWLGGIAPSELKRVARLADGWLPSFVTAADVEKGRIEIERVAREHDRII
;
A
#
# COMPACT_ATOMS: atom_id res chain seq x y z
N MET A 1 8.93 -13.87 -1.15
CA MET A 1 8.32 -13.56 -2.47
C MET A 1 9.30 -13.69 -3.63
N ALA A 2 10.48 -13.03 -3.61
CA ALA A 2 11.45 -13.08 -4.72
C ALA A 2 11.80 -14.50 -5.19
N PHE A 3 12.02 -15.44 -4.26
CA PHE A 3 12.25 -16.85 -4.58
C PHE A 3 11.09 -17.46 -5.41
N ALA A 4 9.85 -17.32 -4.96
CA ALA A 4 8.67 -17.83 -5.67
C ALA A 4 8.47 -17.11 -7.03
N ALA A 5 8.73 -15.81 -7.09
CA ALA A 5 8.66 -15.03 -8.32
C ALA A 5 9.67 -15.54 -9.37
N GLY A 6 10.91 -15.87 -8.96
CA GLY A 6 11.93 -16.43 -9.86
C GLY A 6 11.67 -17.88 -10.29
N ARG A 7 10.79 -18.61 -9.60
CA ARG A 7 10.41 -20.00 -9.93
C ARG A 7 9.13 -20.11 -10.75
N THR A 8 8.50 -18.99 -11.10
CA THR A 8 7.22 -18.95 -11.81
C THR A 8 7.26 -17.91 -12.93
N THR A 9 6.52 -18.15 -14.01
CA THR A 9 6.48 -17.21 -15.16
C THR A 9 5.14 -16.50 -15.31
N ARG A 10 4.06 -17.07 -14.76
CA ARG A 10 2.68 -16.55 -14.92
C ARG A 10 1.97 -16.20 -13.61
N LEU A 11 2.35 -16.84 -12.50
CA LEU A 11 1.69 -16.67 -11.21
C LEU A 11 1.77 -15.21 -10.73
N LYS A 12 0.64 -14.55 -10.52
CA LYS A 12 0.63 -13.26 -9.80
C LYS A 12 0.86 -13.50 -8.30
N PHE A 13 1.55 -12.60 -7.63
CA PHE A 13 1.89 -12.76 -6.22
C PHE A 13 1.91 -11.42 -5.50
N GLY A 14 1.68 -11.43 -4.19
CA GLY A 14 1.58 -10.22 -3.40
C GLY A 14 1.58 -10.53 -1.91
N MET A 15 1.65 -9.47 -1.10
CA MET A 15 1.46 -9.55 0.34
C MET A 15 -0.04 -9.51 0.67
N SER A 16 -0.46 -10.13 1.77
CA SER A 16 -1.86 -10.09 2.24
C SER A 16 -1.91 -9.89 3.76
N VAL A 17 -1.55 -8.74 4.30
CA VAL A 17 -1.02 -7.51 3.67
C VAL A 17 0.37 -7.21 4.25
N MET A 18 1.14 -6.31 3.63
CA MET A 18 2.35 -5.80 4.26
C MET A 18 2.01 -4.70 5.27
N VAL A 19 2.48 -4.86 6.51
CA VAL A 19 2.42 -3.79 7.52
C VAL A 19 3.39 -2.68 7.12
N LEU A 20 2.84 -1.49 6.85
CA LEU A 20 3.60 -0.34 6.36
C LEU A 20 4.19 0.55 7.48
N PRO A 21 3.51 0.83 8.60
CA PRO A 21 4.10 1.62 9.68
C PRO A 21 5.39 0.97 10.20
N GLY A 22 6.46 1.77 10.30
CA GLY A 22 7.79 1.30 10.73
C GLY A 22 8.73 0.93 9.57
N ARG A 23 8.27 0.97 8.32
CA ARG A 23 9.11 0.77 7.13
C ARG A 23 9.57 2.10 6.54
N ASN A 24 10.80 2.12 6.02
CA ASN A 24 11.25 3.22 5.18
C ASN A 24 10.55 3.12 3.81
N PRO A 25 9.75 4.13 3.40
CA PRO A 25 8.95 4.06 2.18
C PRO A 25 9.80 4.05 0.91
N VAL A 26 10.97 4.69 0.91
CA VAL A 26 11.86 4.76 -0.25
C VAL A 26 12.54 3.43 -0.51
N VAL A 27 13.04 2.78 0.54
CA VAL A 27 13.63 1.44 0.46
C VAL A 27 12.58 0.46 -0.06
N LEU A 28 11.38 0.48 0.53
CA LEU A 28 10.29 -0.39 0.12
C LEU A 28 9.85 -0.14 -1.34
N ALA A 29 9.74 1.12 -1.76
CA ALA A 29 9.41 1.47 -3.14
C ALA A 29 10.43 0.86 -4.12
N LYS A 30 11.73 0.94 -3.80
CA LYS A 30 12.81 0.38 -4.62
C LYS A 30 12.77 -1.15 -4.66
N GLU A 31 12.56 -1.81 -3.53
CA GLU A 31 12.44 -3.27 -3.43
C GLU A 31 11.29 -3.79 -4.28
N LEU A 32 10.10 -3.20 -4.13
CA LEU A 32 8.90 -3.63 -4.85
C LEU A 32 8.99 -3.32 -6.35
N ALA A 33 9.53 -2.15 -6.74
CA ALA A 33 9.76 -1.84 -8.15
C ALA A 33 10.76 -2.82 -8.80
N THR A 34 11.82 -3.19 -8.07
CA THR A 34 12.79 -4.18 -8.54
C THR A 34 12.14 -5.56 -8.70
N LEU A 35 11.38 -6.00 -7.71
CA LEU A 35 10.66 -7.28 -7.75
C LEU A 35 9.59 -7.32 -8.85
N ASP A 36 8.88 -6.22 -9.06
CA ASP A 36 7.92 -6.08 -10.16
C ASP A 36 8.61 -6.26 -11.51
N ARG A 37 9.74 -5.59 -11.74
CA ARG A 37 10.50 -5.74 -12.99
C ARG A 37 11.04 -7.15 -13.18
N LEU A 38 11.67 -7.72 -12.16
CA LEU A 38 12.23 -9.07 -12.21
C LEU A 38 11.15 -10.12 -12.47
N SER A 39 9.94 -9.91 -11.94
CA SER A 39 8.81 -10.80 -12.18
C SER A 39 8.09 -10.56 -13.50
N GLY A 40 8.41 -9.48 -14.22
CA GLY A 40 7.74 -9.13 -15.45
C GLY A 40 6.35 -8.51 -15.27
N GLY A 41 6.10 -7.84 -14.13
CA GLY A 41 4.85 -7.10 -13.88
C GLY A 41 3.78 -7.91 -13.12
N ARG A 42 4.20 -8.87 -12.28
CA ARG A 42 3.28 -9.84 -11.63
C ARG A 42 3.03 -9.53 -10.15
N LEU A 43 3.63 -8.48 -9.62
CA LEU A 43 3.50 -8.10 -8.22
C LEU A 43 2.15 -7.42 -7.98
N LEU A 44 1.43 -7.84 -6.95
CA LEU A 44 0.20 -7.22 -6.45
C LEU A 44 0.49 -6.68 -5.04
N PRO A 45 0.95 -5.43 -4.89
CA PRO A 45 1.30 -4.90 -3.58
C PRO A 45 0.03 -4.58 -2.79
N ALA A 46 -0.12 -5.20 -1.62
CA ALA A 46 -1.18 -4.87 -0.67
C ALA A 46 -0.61 -4.46 0.69
N PHE A 47 -1.18 -3.41 1.28
CA PHE A 47 -0.69 -2.82 2.53
C PHE A 47 -1.78 -2.70 3.59
N GLY A 48 -1.38 -2.65 4.86
CA GLY A 48 -2.27 -2.35 5.98
C GLY A 48 -1.55 -1.86 7.22
N LEU A 49 -2.32 -1.62 8.28
CA LEU A 49 -1.81 -1.15 9.58
C LEU A 49 -1.25 -2.27 10.47
N GLY A 50 -1.48 -3.52 10.09
CA GLY A 50 -1.19 -4.71 10.89
C GLY A 50 -2.34 -5.07 11.83
N VAL A 51 -2.18 -6.18 12.55
CA VAL A 51 -3.16 -6.64 13.54
C VAL A 51 -3.29 -5.60 14.65
N ALA A 52 -4.48 -5.47 15.23
CA ALA A 52 -4.77 -4.60 16.37
C ALA A 52 -4.22 -5.16 17.70
N ASP A 53 -2.97 -5.64 17.68
CA ASP A 53 -2.27 -6.21 18.83
C ASP A 53 -1.17 -5.23 19.31
N PRO A 54 -1.25 -4.70 20.54
CA PRO A 54 -0.26 -3.73 21.03
C PRO A 54 1.18 -4.26 21.06
N HIS A 55 1.38 -5.56 21.33
CA HIS A 55 2.70 -6.17 21.41
C HIS A 55 3.34 -6.35 20.04
N GLU A 56 2.55 -6.73 19.03
CA GLU A 56 3.01 -6.75 17.64
C GLU A 56 3.26 -5.32 17.14
N GLN A 57 2.35 -4.39 17.44
CA GLN A 57 2.45 -3.01 16.97
C GLN A 57 3.69 -2.29 17.50
N GLN A 58 4.03 -2.45 18.79
CA GLN A 58 5.23 -1.84 19.36
C GLN A 58 6.53 -2.34 18.70
N ALA A 59 6.56 -3.57 18.18
CA ALA A 59 7.75 -4.15 17.55
C ALA A 59 8.16 -3.42 16.26
N PHE A 60 7.24 -2.67 15.64
CA PHE A 60 7.52 -1.82 14.49
C PHE A 60 8.12 -0.45 14.85
N GLY A 61 8.28 -0.14 16.14
CA GLY A 61 8.93 1.10 16.60
C GLY A 61 8.14 2.38 16.27
N VAL A 62 6.81 2.27 16.14
CA VAL A 62 5.93 3.40 15.81
C VAL A 62 4.82 3.50 16.84
N ALA A 63 4.66 4.69 17.42
CA ALA A 63 3.58 5.00 18.36
C ALA A 63 2.20 4.74 17.73
N ARG A 64 1.28 4.15 18.48
CA ARG A 64 -0.01 3.62 17.98
C ARG A 64 -0.83 4.70 17.27
N GLU A 65 -0.85 5.88 17.86
CA GLU A 65 -1.53 7.11 17.42
C GLU A 65 -0.95 7.69 16.11
N GLU A 66 0.32 7.42 15.81
CA GLU A 66 0.98 7.89 14.59
C GLU A 66 0.79 6.94 13.40
N ARG A 67 0.52 5.65 13.66
CA ARG A 67 0.52 4.58 12.64
C ARG A 67 -0.32 4.93 11.42
N ALA A 68 -1.53 5.44 11.62
CA ALA A 68 -2.44 5.78 10.53
C ALA A 68 -1.94 6.96 9.67
N LYS A 69 -1.33 7.98 10.30
CA LYS A 69 -0.80 9.13 9.58
C LYS A 69 0.48 8.76 8.81
N ARG A 70 1.40 8.04 9.48
CA ARG A 70 2.61 7.47 8.85
C ARG A 70 2.28 6.56 7.68
N PHE A 71 1.23 5.73 7.81
CA PHE A 71 0.75 4.89 6.72
C PHE A 71 0.37 5.71 5.49
N ASN A 72 -0.50 6.71 5.68
CA ASN A 72 -0.99 7.54 4.59
C ASN A 72 0.16 8.28 3.89
N GLU A 73 1.08 8.85 4.66
CA GLU A 73 2.22 9.58 4.12
C GLU A 73 3.22 8.65 3.41
N ALA A 74 3.56 7.50 4.01
CA ALA A 74 4.43 6.50 3.40
C ALA A 74 3.86 6.02 2.05
N LEU A 75 2.55 5.83 1.97
CA LEU A 75 1.88 5.40 0.75
C LEU A 75 1.97 6.45 -0.36
N ALA A 76 1.80 7.73 -0.01
CA ALA A 76 1.98 8.83 -0.94
C ALA A 76 3.42 8.90 -1.48
N VAL A 77 4.42 8.76 -0.60
CA VAL A 77 5.84 8.71 -0.97
C VAL A 77 6.13 7.53 -1.90
N ILE A 78 5.62 6.33 -1.59
CA ILE A 78 5.80 5.13 -2.42
C ILE A 78 5.23 5.36 -3.82
N ARG A 79 4.00 5.86 -3.91
CA ARG A 79 3.36 6.13 -5.20
C ARG A 79 4.15 7.16 -6.01
N ALA A 80 4.59 8.25 -5.38
CA ALA A 80 5.43 9.27 -6.02
C ALA A 80 6.75 8.68 -6.53
N CYS A 81 7.41 7.83 -5.73
CA CYS A 81 8.65 7.15 -6.14
C CYS A 81 8.45 6.29 -7.39
N TRP A 82 7.28 5.71 -7.61
CA TRP A 82 6.98 4.89 -8.78
C TRP A 82 6.54 5.68 -10.01
N THR A 83 5.84 6.80 -9.82
CA THR A 83 5.20 7.53 -10.94
C THR A 83 5.96 8.78 -11.38
N GLN A 84 6.77 9.38 -10.49
CA GLN A 84 7.46 10.64 -10.79
C GLN A 84 8.95 10.41 -11.12
N PRO A 85 9.54 11.21 -12.03
CA PRO A 85 10.97 11.12 -12.34
C PRO A 85 11.86 11.48 -11.14
N ALA A 86 11.43 12.46 -10.33
CA ALA A 86 12.04 12.88 -9.08
C ALA A 86 10.93 13.22 -8.07
N VAL A 87 11.22 13.07 -6.78
CA VAL A 87 10.27 13.26 -5.68
C VAL A 87 10.84 14.29 -4.71
N THR A 88 10.12 15.40 -4.53
CA THR A 88 10.28 16.28 -3.38
C THR A 88 9.05 16.13 -2.51
N HIS A 89 9.25 15.80 -1.24
CA HIS A 89 8.17 15.54 -0.29
C HIS A 89 8.58 16.04 1.09
N HIS A 90 7.83 17.02 1.61
CA HIS A 90 8.03 17.59 2.93
C HIS A 90 6.78 17.33 3.78
N GLY A 91 6.72 16.16 4.41
CA GLY A 91 5.61 15.77 5.28
C GLY A 91 6.00 15.75 6.75
N ASP A 92 5.08 15.26 7.58
CA ASP A 92 5.25 15.20 9.04
C ASP A 92 6.28 14.13 9.44
N PHE A 93 6.38 13.04 8.66
CA PHE A 93 7.21 11.88 9.00
C PHE A 93 8.36 11.63 8.03
N PHE A 94 8.26 12.11 6.80
CA PHE A 94 9.29 11.92 5.77
C PHE A 94 9.62 13.23 5.09
N HIS A 95 10.91 13.46 4.86
CA HIS A 95 11.43 14.67 4.25
C HIS A 95 12.48 14.29 3.19
N TYR A 96 12.22 14.63 1.93
CA TYR A 96 13.08 14.31 0.80
C TYR A 96 13.11 15.47 -0.21
N ASP A 97 14.30 15.73 -0.78
CA ASP A 97 14.53 16.73 -1.82
C ASP A 97 15.14 16.07 -3.07
N ASP A 98 14.54 16.32 -4.24
CA ASP A 98 14.97 15.80 -5.56
C ASP A 98 15.34 14.29 -5.55
N LEU A 99 14.57 13.48 -4.81
CA LEU A 99 14.84 12.06 -4.66
C LEU A 99 14.50 11.30 -5.94
N ARG A 100 15.47 10.56 -6.48
CA ARG A 100 15.28 9.71 -7.67
C ARG A 100 15.37 8.24 -7.32
N VAL A 101 14.22 7.56 -7.37
CA VAL A 101 14.14 6.10 -7.15
C VAL A 101 14.08 5.39 -8.49
N LEU A 102 15.06 4.53 -8.73
CA LEU A 102 15.12 3.60 -9.86
C LEU A 102 15.37 2.16 -9.34
N PRO A 103 14.87 1.14 -10.07
CA PRO A 103 14.10 1.26 -11.31
C PRO A 103 12.64 1.68 -11.06
N LYS A 104 11.93 2.14 -12.10
CA LYS A 104 10.46 2.26 -12.05
C LYS A 104 9.81 0.89 -12.25
N PRO A 105 8.66 0.60 -11.61
CA PRO A 105 7.91 -0.63 -11.87
C PRO A 105 7.62 -0.81 -13.38
N LYS A 106 7.43 -2.06 -13.80
CA LYS A 106 6.95 -2.37 -15.15
C LYS A 106 5.46 -2.05 -15.28
N GLN A 107 4.68 -2.29 -14.23
CA GLN A 107 3.28 -1.87 -14.18
C GLN A 107 3.18 -0.34 -14.09
N THR A 108 2.35 0.28 -14.92
CA THR A 108 2.26 1.75 -15.05
C THR A 108 0.80 2.22 -15.16
N PRO A 109 0.22 2.80 -14.09
CA PRO A 109 0.72 2.79 -12.71
C PRO A 109 0.63 1.37 -12.10
N PRO A 110 1.40 1.06 -11.05
CA PRO A 110 1.16 -0.14 -10.25
C PRO A 110 -0.10 0.04 -9.39
N ASP A 111 -0.96 -0.99 -9.37
CA ASP A 111 -2.12 -1.01 -8.47
C ASP A 111 -1.66 -1.15 -7.02
N ILE A 112 -2.23 -0.37 -6.11
CA ILE A 112 -2.03 -0.50 -4.67
C ILE A 112 -3.32 -0.97 -4.00
N TRP A 113 -3.25 -2.12 -3.35
CA TRP A 113 -4.39 -2.68 -2.62
C TRP A 113 -4.27 -2.37 -1.14
N LEU A 114 -5.38 -2.06 -0.47
CA LEU A 114 -5.39 -1.86 0.97
C LEU A 114 -6.29 -2.87 1.66
N GLY A 115 -5.81 -3.40 2.79
CA GLY A 115 -6.61 -4.21 3.69
C GLY A 115 -7.31 -3.38 4.77
N GLY A 116 -8.16 -4.05 5.55
CA GLY A 116 -8.91 -3.45 6.64
C GLY A 116 -10.42 -3.45 6.39
N ILE A 117 -11.19 -3.37 7.47
CA ILE A 117 -12.66 -3.48 7.47
C ILE A 117 -13.31 -2.43 8.37
N ALA A 118 -12.55 -1.75 9.22
CA ALA A 118 -13.08 -0.71 10.07
C ALA A 118 -13.52 0.50 9.20
N PRO A 119 -14.51 1.30 9.63
CA PRO A 119 -14.99 2.45 8.85
C PRO A 119 -13.87 3.42 8.43
N SER A 120 -12.88 3.65 9.29
CA SER A 120 -11.71 4.49 8.97
C SER A 120 -10.79 3.88 7.90
N GLU A 121 -10.75 2.55 7.81
CA GLU A 121 -9.93 1.81 6.84
C GLU A 121 -10.62 1.78 5.48
N LEU A 122 -11.94 1.57 5.44
CA LEU A 122 -12.74 1.67 4.21
C LEU A 122 -12.64 3.07 3.60
N LYS A 123 -12.74 4.12 4.43
CA LYS A 123 -12.47 5.50 3.99
C LYS A 123 -11.06 5.67 3.44
N ARG A 124 -10.05 5.02 4.03
CA ARG A 124 -8.67 5.08 3.52
C ARG A 124 -8.55 4.38 2.15
N VAL A 125 -9.16 3.21 2.01
CA VAL A 125 -9.22 2.44 0.75
C VAL A 125 -9.78 3.34 -0.36
N ALA A 126 -10.97 3.89 -0.15
CA ALA A 126 -11.63 4.79 -1.11
C ALA A 126 -10.77 5.98 -1.52
N ARG A 127 -9.98 6.52 -0.60
CA ARG A 127 -9.17 7.73 -0.80
C ARG A 127 -7.82 7.48 -1.46
N LEU A 128 -7.19 6.33 -1.23
CA LEU A 128 -5.77 6.12 -1.51
C LEU A 128 -5.45 4.85 -2.33
N ALA A 129 -6.33 3.85 -2.32
CA ALA A 129 -6.09 2.54 -2.93
C ALA A 129 -6.62 2.46 -4.36
N ASP A 130 -6.23 1.40 -5.06
CA ASP A 130 -6.74 0.97 -6.37
C ASP A 130 -7.49 -0.37 -6.24
N GLY A 131 -7.62 -0.89 -5.02
CA GLY A 131 -8.36 -2.11 -4.70
C GLY A 131 -8.46 -2.37 -3.20
N TRP A 132 -9.38 -3.26 -2.83
CA TRP A 132 -9.67 -3.64 -1.44
C TRP A 132 -9.43 -5.14 -1.21
N LEU A 133 -8.65 -5.47 -0.19
CA LEU A 133 -8.36 -6.86 0.19
C LEU A 133 -8.78 -7.13 1.64
N PRO A 134 -10.07 -7.39 1.91
CA PRO A 134 -10.54 -7.73 3.25
C PRO A 134 -10.16 -9.16 3.64
N SER A 135 -10.15 -9.43 4.94
CA SER A 135 -9.90 -10.77 5.51
C SER A 135 -10.84 -11.01 6.68
N PHE A 136 -11.19 -12.28 6.92
CA PHE A 136 -12.09 -12.69 8.01
C PHE A 136 -13.48 -12.02 7.95
N VAL A 137 -14.04 -11.91 6.74
CA VAL A 137 -15.34 -11.27 6.48
C VAL A 137 -16.31 -12.22 5.77
N THR A 138 -17.60 -11.98 5.94
CA THR A 138 -18.66 -12.65 5.17
C THR A 138 -18.95 -11.93 3.86
N ALA A 139 -19.71 -12.56 2.96
CA ALA A 139 -20.19 -11.91 1.74
C ALA A 139 -21.03 -10.65 2.03
N ALA A 140 -21.82 -10.66 3.12
CA ALA A 140 -22.61 -9.50 3.52
C ALA A 140 -21.74 -8.33 4.00
N ASP A 141 -20.62 -8.63 4.67
CA ASP A 141 -19.65 -7.60 5.08
C ASP A 141 -18.91 -7.02 3.87
N VAL A 142 -18.58 -7.85 2.88
CA VAL A 142 -18.00 -7.40 1.60
C VAL A 142 -18.95 -6.45 0.89
N GLU A 143 -20.24 -6.78 0.79
CA GLU A 143 -21.22 -5.91 0.13
C GLU A 143 -21.33 -4.55 0.83
N LYS A 144 -21.41 -4.54 2.17
CA LYS A 144 -21.42 -3.30 2.96
C LYS A 144 -20.15 -2.48 2.76
N GLY A 145 -18.98 -3.14 2.79
CA GLY A 145 -17.69 -2.49 2.61
C GLY A 145 -17.54 -1.89 1.22
N ARG A 146 -17.92 -2.63 0.17
CA ARG A 146 -17.95 -2.16 -1.22
C ARG A 146 -18.81 -0.91 -1.38
N ILE A 147 -20.04 -0.94 -0.87
CA ILE A 147 -20.96 0.22 -0.94
C ILE A 147 -20.34 1.45 -0.27
N GLU A 148 -19.76 1.29 0.92
CA GLU A 148 -19.13 2.42 1.64
C GLU A 148 -17.89 2.94 0.90
N ILE A 149 -17.04 2.05 0.39
CA ILE A 149 -15.85 2.42 -0.39
C ILE A 149 -16.25 3.21 -1.63
N GLU A 150 -17.19 2.70 -2.43
CA GLU A 150 -17.66 3.36 -3.65
C GLU A 150 -18.32 4.71 -3.35
N ARG A 151 -19.08 4.80 -2.25
CA ARG A 151 -19.71 6.04 -1.81
C ARG A 151 -18.66 7.10 -1.49
N VAL A 152 -17.65 6.77 -0.68
CA VAL A 152 -16.58 7.69 -0.29
C VAL A 152 -15.65 8.01 -1.47
N ALA A 153 -15.41 7.06 -2.37
CA ALA A 153 -14.58 7.30 -3.56
C ALA A 153 -15.21 8.37 -4.47
N ARG A 154 -16.53 8.31 -4.67
CA ARG A 154 -17.29 9.33 -5.41
C ARG A 154 -17.21 10.72 -4.77
N GLU A 155 -17.16 10.81 -3.44
CA GLU A 155 -16.97 12.10 -2.74
C GLU A 155 -15.58 12.72 -3.00
N HIS A 156 -14.65 11.99 -3.61
CA HIS A 156 -13.29 12.43 -3.92
C HIS A 156 -12.98 12.33 -5.42
N ASP A 157 -14.01 12.27 -6.28
CA ASP A 157 -13.88 12.16 -7.73
C ASP A 157 -13.05 10.93 -8.18
N ARG A 158 -13.11 9.85 -7.38
CA ARG A 158 -12.42 8.59 -7.64
C ARG A 158 -13.40 7.48 -8.00
N ILE A 159 -12.92 6.57 -8.84
CA ILE A 159 -13.54 5.27 -9.11
C ILE A 159 -12.53 4.21 -8.65
N ILE A 160 -13.03 3.20 -7.96
CA ILE A 160 -12.27 2.06 -7.41
C ILE A 160 -13.05 0.78 -7.67
#